data_AF-A0A2A3IUE5-F1
#
_entry.id   AF-A0A2A3IUE5-F1
#
_cell.length_a   1.000
_cell.length_b   1.000
_cell.length_c   1.000
_cell.angle_alpha   90.00
_cell.angle_beta   90.00
_cell.angle_gamma   90.00
#
_symmetry.space_group_name_H-M   'P 1'
#
loop_
_entity.id
_entity.type
_entity.pdbx_description
1 polymer ?
#
loop_
_entity_poly.entity_id
_entity_poly.type
_entity_poly.pdbx_seq_one_letter_code
_entity_poly.pdbx_strand_id
1 'polypeptide(L)'
;MTRGAQTPFDGPSLRRARACANQGRGFSAEELARRVKATKAQILAYENGRYSPDPPRIRELTRVLGVSPLDLTDRDSKQLWTLAELRRASGFRVVDVVAELPVSYTNYRRLENEGLVTPRSYALVPAVANLFGIPVAGLETHLANIPASKERVAQARPLLTMVQEGYVVPGGLALPGPDDPSVQRLAEIFCRPPLTLARLLGQEIGRIRFAKRRLAGYEATAHYGASADEQAAAHHAAEAERRRLAHLTASLPGRLDAFFRCALPRDSWRALALLHLVGRFGLWLSPAQLQESEASVLSIPSSMRRSLPSPEGASGLHQISDEGDDHCQTYRAWYDALHPGVSRLLHQRESQLSGHVPARELREYFASAHAVLFSFDGLLCRLFATNMEAVSQSLVHEAHSLRLPTGARTPTDPVGLLRALLPSASPSQIRRLDHTLTAHETEAARQATPLPGVLQLFRVLTAGRWQLGVVTDHSTNSVEAFLDDLAPLVDSQRLSVFGRPQDPRLMKPNPHGVALASASLGSSRDRTLLLGESVADALAAQAAGVRFIGVAGTPDQAMMLKRAGAKTTVRSLREITAVVRSLTTYPPRSSRQDRTAPSGP
;
A
#
# COMPACT_ATOMS: atom_id res chain seq x y z
N MET A 1 35.85 -28.40 16.19
CA MET A 1 35.50 -28.36 17.63
C MET A 1 35.08 -26.94 17.99
N THR A 2 33.80 -26.64 17.89
CA THR A 2 33.23 -25.31 18.20
C THR A 2 33.34 -25.04 19.70
N ARG A 3 34.09 -24.00 20.09
CA ARG A 3 34.02 -23.42 21.44
C ARG A 3 32.54 -23.30 21.81
N GLY A 4 32.11 -23.92 22.91
CA GLY A 4 30.73 -23.79 23.38
C GLY A 4 30.38 -22.31 23.44
N ALA A 5 29.44 -21.87 22.60
CA ALA A 5 29.18 -20.45 22.39
C ALA A 5 28.79 -19.81 23.73
N GLN A 6 29.67 -18.95 24.23
CA GLN A 6 29.54 -18.29 25.53
C GLN A 6 28.20 -17.54 25.60
N THR A 7 27.55 -17.54 26.77
CA THR A 7 26.33 -16.76 26.98
C THR A 7 26.65 -15.27 26.81
N PRO A 8 25.96 -14.54 25.92
CA PRO A 8 26.15 -13.10 25.82
C PRO A 8 25.79 -12.45 27.16
N PHE A 9 26.78 -11.83 27.79
CA PHE A 9 26.68 -11.26 29.12
C PHE A 9 27.79 -10.23 29.33
N ASP A 10 27.44 -9.04 29.83
CA ASP A 10 28.37 -7.94 30.07
C ASP A 10 28.53 -7.70 31.58
N GLY A 11 29.71 -8.05 32.10
CA GLY A 11 30.07 -7.86 33.52
C GLY A 11 29.97 -6.42 34.00
N PRO A 12 30.51 -5.43 33.26
CA PRO A 12 30.29 -4.01 33.52
C PRO A 12 28.81 -3.61 33.65
N SER A 13 27.92 -4.14 32.79
CA SER A 13 26.47 -3.91 32.91
C SER A 13 25.89 -4.47 34.20
N LEU A 14 26.31 -5.68 34.63
CA LEU A 14 25.93 -6.21 35.93
C LEU A 14 26.38 -5.31 37.08
N ARG A 15 27.62 -4.80 37.03
CA ARG A 15 28.14 -3.89 38.07
C ARG A 15 27.32 -2.60 38.14
N ARG A 16 26.98 -2.01 36.98
CA ARG A 16 26.13 -0.81 36.89
C ARG A 16 24.73 -1.10 37.43
N ALA A 17 24.08 -2.17 36.97
CA ALA A 17 22.76 -2.57 37.44
C ALA A 17 22.74 -2.81 38.95
N ARG A 18 23.77 -3.47 39.50
CA ARG A 18 23.92 -3.67 40.95
C ARG A 18 24.07 -2.36 41.71
N ALA A 19 24.81 -1.39 41.20
CA ALA A 19 24.99 -0.08 41.83
C ALA A 19 23.71 0.76 41.82
N CYS A 20 22.88 0.66 40.77
CA CYS A 20 21.62 1.39 40.64
C CYS A 20 20.40 0.70 41.28
N ALA A 21 20.52 -0.59 41.64
CA ALA A 21 19.44 -1.36 42.23
C ALA A 21 19.00 -0.81 43.61
N ASN A 22 17.96 -1.42 44.20
CA ASN A 22 17.49 -1.11 45.55
C ASN A 22 17.13 0.38 45.74
N GLN A 23 16.31 0.92 44.84
CA GLN A 23 15.89 2.33 44.85
C GLN A 23 17.09 3.32 44.84
N GLY A 24 18.14 2.98 44.09
CA GLY A 24 19.35 3.80 43.96
C GLY A 24 20.37 3.65 45.10
N ARG A 25 20.09 2.84 46.13
CA ARG A 25 21.07 2.55 47.20
C ARG A 25 22.14 1.54 46.80
N GLY A 26 21.87 0.76 45.76
CA GLY A 26 22.71 -0.34 45.29
C GLY A 26 22.69 -1.55 46.22
N PHE A 27 23.17 -2.69 45.71
CA PHE A 27 23.53 -3.85 46.53
C PHE A 27 25.04 -3.96 46.65
N SER A 28 25.56 -4.41 47.79
CA SER A 28 26.93 -4.92 47.85
C SER A 28 27.02 -6.24 47.05
N ALA A 29 28.22 -6.62 46.59
CA ALA A 29 28.41 -7.91 45.90
C ALA A 29 27.99 -9.10 46.78
N GLU A 30 28.13 -8.96 48.10
CA GLU A 30 27.78 -9.98 49.09
C GLU A 30 26.27 -10.06 49.34
N GLU A 31 25.59 -8.92 49.36
CA GLU A 31 24.13 -8.85 49.45
C GLU A 31 23.47 -9.46 48.21
N LEU A 32 23.96 -9.11 47.01
CA LEU A 32 23.48 -9.72 45.76
C LEU A 32 23.72 -11.23 45.76
N ALA A 33 24.93 -11.67 46.15
CA ALA A 33 25.27 -13.10 46.25
C ALA A 33 24.29 -13.86 47.15
N ARG A 34 23.96 -13.32 48.34
CA ARG A 34 23.00 -13.94 49.26
C ARG A 34 21.62 -14.09 48.63
N ARG A 35 21.13 -13.05 47.94
CA ARG A 35 19.80 -13.03 47.31
C ARG A 35 19.66 -14.02 46.16
N VAL A 36 20.71 -14.24 45.38
CA VAL A 36 20.72 -15.19 44.26
C VAL A 36 21.38 -16.54 44.60
N LYS A 37 21.58 -16.84 45.89
CA LYS A 37 22.23 -18.10 46.34
C LYS A 37 23.55 -18.36 45.59
N ALA A 38 24.41 -17.35 45.54
CA ALA A 38 25.77 -17.37 44.97
C ALA A 38 26.81 -17.08 46.05
N THR A 39 28.09 -17.20 45.70
CA THR A 39 29.19 -16.64 46.50
C THR A 39 29.56 -15.22 46.03
N LYS A 40 30.09 -14.40 46.94
CA LYS A 40 30.64 -13.07 46.60
C LYS A 40 31.69 -13.15 45.49
N ALA A 41 32.54 -14.18 45.54
CA ALA A 41 33.56 -14.43 44.53
C ALA A 41 32.96 -14.70 43.15
N GLN A 42 31.84 -15.43 43.06
CA GLN A 42 31.12 -15.67 41.80
C GLN A 42 30.58 -14.35 41.22
N ILE A 43 29.92 -13.52 42.03
CA ILE A 43 29.41 -12.21 41.57
C ILE A 43 30.55 -11.33 41.04
N LEU A 44 31.66 -11.24 41.78
CA LEU A 44 32.83 -10.48 41.32
C LEU A 44 33.49 -11.08 40.08
N ALA A 45 33.47 -12.40 39.90
CA ALA A 45 33.94 -13.04 38.68
C ALA A 45 33.07 -12.68 37.47
N TYR A 46 31.74 -12.61 37.65
CA TYR A 46 30.82 -12.17 36.60
C TYR A 46 31.07 -10.72 36.20
N GLU A 47 31.16 -9.81 37.18
CA GLU A 47 31.38 -8.37 36.91
C GLU A 47 32.69 -8.07 36.20
N ASN A 48 33.73 -8.85 36.47
CA ASN A 48 35.04 -8.69 35.85
C ASN A 48 35.17 -9.48 34.54
N GLY A 49 34.09 -10.10 34.03
CA GLY A 49 34.09 -10.85 32.78
C GLY A 49 34.90 -12.16 32.81
N ARG A 50 35.27 -12.66 33.99
CA ARG A 50 36.04 -13.91 34.14
C ARG A 50 35.19 -15.15 33.89
N TYR A 51 33.88 -15.05 34.09
CA TYR A 51 32.91 -16.13 33.87
C TYR A 51 31.55 -15.55 33.49
N SER A 52 30.83 -16.20 32.57
CA SER A 52 29.47 -15.80 32.20
C SER A 52 28.46 -16.68 32.94
N PRO A 53 27.46 -16.11 33.64
CA PRO A 53 26.42 -16.89 34.29
C PRO A 53 25.64 -17.74 33.28
N ASP A 54 25.11 -18.87 33.75
CA ASP A 54 24.19 -19.68 32.96
C ASP A 54 22.80 -18.98 32.85
N PRO A 55 21.96 -19.33 31.86
CA PRO A 55 20.72 -18.60 31.62
C PRO A 55 19.77 -18.50 32.84
N PRO A 56 19.54 -19.56 33.63
CA PRO A 56 18.74 -19.45 34.86
C PRO A 56 19.31 -18.43 35.86
N ARG A 57 20.64 -18.39 36.04
CA ARG A 57 21.28 -17.41 36.91
C ARG A 57 21.09 -15.97 36.41
N ILE A 58 21.06 -15.74 35.11
CA ILE A 58 20.73 -14.41 34.54
C ILE A 58 19.32 -13.98 34.95
N ARG A 59 18.32 -14.88 34.87
CA ARG A 59 16.95 -14.59 35.33
C ARG A 59 16.86 -14.29 36.82
N GLU A 60 17.65 -14.99 37.64
CA GLU A 60 17.70 -14.73 39.09
C GLU A 60 18.31 -13.35 39.40
N LEU A 61 19.45 -13.03 38.77
CA LEU A 61 20.11 -11.73 38.91
C LEU A 61 19.18 -10.58 38.51
N THR A 62 18.57 -10.68 37.34
CA THR A 62 17.69 -9.63 36.78
C THR A 62 16.42 -9.42 37.60
N ARG A 63 15.81 -10.49 38.11
CA ARG A 63 14.68 -10.41 39.05
C ARG A 63 15.04 -9.67 40.34
N VAL A 64 16.21 -9.94 40.91
CA VAL A 64 16.66 -9.26 42.15
C VAL A 64 17.02 -7.80 41.88
N LEU A 65 17.58 -7.51 40.71
CA LEU A 65 18.03 -6.17 40.32
C LEU A 65 16.89 -5.29 39.78
N GLY A 66 15.76 -5.87 39.36
CA GLY A 66 14.63 -5.14 38.78
C GLY A 66 14.92 -4.61 37.36
N VAL A 67 15.75 -5.32 36.59
CA VAL A 67 16.14 -4.95 35.21
C VAL A 67 15.78 -6.07 34.23
N SER A 68 15.78 -5.78 32.92
CA SER A 68 15.59 -6.82 31.89
C SER A 68 16.86 -7.67 31.73
N PRO A 69 16.78 -8.98 31.42
CA PRO A 69 17.94 -9.78 31.03
C PRO A 69 18.82 -9.15 29.96
N LEU A 70 18.20 -8.47 28.98
CA LEU A 70 18.93 -7.83 27.90
C LEU A 70 19.68 -6.56 28.35
N ASP A 71 19.38 -6.01 29.53
CA ASP A 71 20.15 -4.90 30.11
C ASP A 71 21.51 -5.35 30.69
N LEU A 72 21.72 -6.66 30.89
CA LEU A 72 22.98 -7.24 31.36
C LEU A 72 23.88 -7.71 30.21
N THR A 73 23.71 -7.13 29.02
CA THR A 73 24.42 -7.54 27.81
C THR A 73 25.00 -6.34 27.08
N ASP A 74 26.02 -6.60 26.26
CA ASP A 74 26.58 -5.58 25.39
C ASP A 74 25.57 -5.23 24.27
N ARG A 75 25.23 -3.94 24.19
CA ARG A 75 24.24 -3.43 23.23
C ARG A 75 24.79 -3.39 21.80
N ASP A 76 26.10 -3.23 21.64
CA ASP A 76 26.71 -3.02 20.31
C ASP A 76 26.78 -4.34 19.52
N SER A 77 27.00 -5.46 20.21
CA SER A 77 27.02 -6.79 19.57
C SER A 77 25.65 -7.43 19.38
N LYS A 78 24.58 -6.89 19.98
CA LYS A 78 23.23 -7.49 19.98
C LYS A 78 22.71 -7.77 18.58
N GLN A 79 22.91 -6.87 17.63
CA GLN A 79 22.38 -7.02 16.26
C GLN A 79 22.99 -8.20 15.49
N LEU A 80 24.13 -8.73 15.94
CA LEU A 80 24.82 -9.84 15.29
C LEU A 80 24.45 -11.21 15.86
N TRP A 81 23.70 -11.24 16.97
CA TRP A 81 23.37 -12.49 17.64
C TRP A 81 22.40 -13.34 16.84
N THR A 82 22.60 -14.65 16.94
CA THR A 82 21.66 -15.70 16.54
C THR A 82 20.51 -15.84 17.54
N LEU A 83 19.46 -16.59 17.18
CA LEU A 83 18.38 -16.92 18.12
C LEU A 83 18.89 -17.61 19.39
N ALA A 84 19.89 -18.49 19.25
CA ALA A 84 20.43 -19.23 20.38
C ALA A 84 21.13 -18.31 21.40
N GLU A 85 21.84 -17.29 20.91
CA GLU A 85 22.50 -16.28 21.73
C GLU A 85 21.48 -15.37 22.40
N LEU A 86 20.48 -14.89 21.65
CA LEU A 86 19.36 -14.12 22.19
C LEU A 86 18.63 -14.90 23.30
N ARG A 87 18.34 -16.19 23.10
CA ARG A 87 17.67 -17.02 24.12
C ARG A 87 18.50 -17.10 25.40
N ARG A 88 19.82 -17.34 25.27
CA ARG A 88 20.72 -17.43 26.44
C ARG A 88 20.82 -16.09 27.16
N ALA A 89 20.94 -14.99 26.43
CA ALA A 89 20.92 -13.62 26.95
C ALA A 89 19.59 -13.28 27.65
N SER A 90 18.46 -13.79 27.12
CA SER A 90 17.14 -13.69 27.72
C SER A 90 16.96 -14.59 28.96
N GLY A 91 17.99 -15.39 29.30
CA GLY A 91 18.02 -16.21 30.49
C GLY A 91 17.23 -17.52 30.40
N PHE A 92 16.97 -18.01 29.19
CA PHE A 92 16.27 -19.29 28.99
C PHE A 92 17.21 -20.40 28.48
N ARG A 93 17.06 -21.60 29.02
CA ARG A 93 17.49 -22.84 28.36
C ARG A 93 16.42 -23.28 27.37
N VAL A 94 16.75 -24.18 26.46
CA VAL A 94 15.75 -24.72 25.52
C VAL A 94 14.62 -25.41 26.26
N VAL A 95 14.93 -26.18 27.32
CA VAL A 95 13.92 -26.83 28.17
C VAL A 95 12.96 -25.85 28.83
N ASP A 96 13.43 -24.63 29.14
CA ASP A 96 12.59 -23.59 29.73
C ASP A 96 11.64 -23.01 28.67
N VAL A 97 12.11 -22.80 27.44
CA VAL A 97 11.24 -22.30 26.35
C VAL A 97 10.13 -23.28 25.99
N VAL A 98 10.45 -24.57 25.89
CA VAL A 98 9.45 -25.60 25.54
C VAL A 98 8.49 -25.94 26.69
N ALA A 99 8.83 -25.55 27.93
CA ALA A 99 7.92 -25.64 29.06
C ALA A 99 6.88 -24.50 29.04
N GLU A 100 7.28 -23.32 28.57
CA GLU A 100 6.42 -22.12 28.51
C GLU A 100 5.59 -22.03 27.22
N LEU A 101 6.03 -22.68 26.14
CA LEU A 101 5.38 -22.62 24.82
C LEU A 101 4.86 -23.99 24.38
N PRO A 102 3.70 -24.07 23.69
CA PRO A 102 3.15 -25.32 23.17
C PRO A 102 3.91 -25.79 21.91
N VAL A 103 5.19 -26.10 22.06
CA VAL A 103 6.09 -26.52 20.98
C VAL A 103 6.98 -27.68 21.42
N SER A 104 7.22 -28.64 20.53
CA SER A 104 8.14 -29.73 20.82
C SER A 104 9.60 -29.25 20.83
N TYR A 105 10.44 -29.96 21.59
CA TYR A 105 11.89 -29.74 21.60
C TYR A 105 12.49 -29.73 20.19
N THR A 106 12.11 -30.71 19.36
CA THR A 106 12.57 -30.82 17.97
C THR A 106 12.17 -29.62 17.13
N ASN A 107 10.92 -29.14 17.23
CA ASN A 107 10.47 -28.00 16.44
C ASN A 107 11.13 -26.69 16.88
N TYR A 108 11.32 -26.49 18.19
CA TYR A 108 12.06 -25.31 18.67
C TYR A 108 13.52 -25.34 18.21
N ARG A 109 14.19 -26.49 18.32
CA ARG A 109 15.58 -26.63 17.85
C ARG A 109 15.72 -26.41 16.36
N ARG A 110 14.74 -26.85 15.57
CA ARG A 110 14.70 -26.57 14.13
C ARG A 110 14.60 -25.07 13.84
N LEU A 111 13.75 -24.33 14.57
CA LEU A 111 13.72 -22.88 14.47
C LEU A 111 15.07 -22.24 14.88
N GLU A 112 15.62 -22.65 16.01
CA GLU A 112 16.84 -22.07 16.58
C GLU A 112 18.10 -22.33 15.74
N ASN A 113 18.22 -23.53 15.19
CA ASN A 113 19.43 -23.95 14.47
C ASN A 113 19.33 -23.71 12.96
N GLU A 114 18.12 -23.81 12.38
CA GLU A 114 17.92 -23.76 10.93
C GLU A 114 17.13 -22.53 10.46
N GLY A 115 16.48 -21.79 11.37
CA GLY A 115 15.58 -20.69 11.03
C GLY A 115 14.30 -21.15 10.33
N LEU A 116 13.92 -22.42 10.46
CA LEU A 116 12.78 -23.02 9.79
C LEU A 116 11.59 -23.23 10.72
N VAL A 117 10.41 -22.90 10.20
CA VAL A 117 9.11 -23.11 10.85
C VAL A 117 8.28 -24.06 10.00
N THR A 118 7.60 -25.01 10.63
CA THR A 118 6.62 -25.86 9.92
C THR A 118 5.35 -25.06 9.64
N PRO A 119 4.61 -25.31 8.54
CA PRO A 119 3.37 -24.57 8.26
C PRO A 119 2.32 -24.60 9.39
N ARG A 120 2.34 -25.63 10.25
CA ARG A 120 1.45 -25.75 11.42
C ARG A 120 1.91 -24.92 12.62
N SER A 121 3.16 -24.47 12.64
CA SER A 121 3.79 -23.73 13.74
C SER A 121 3.94 -22.23 13.41
N TYR A 122 3.11 -21.68 12.53
CA TYR A 122 3.18 -20.28 12.08
C TYR A 122 3.12 -19.24 13.21
N ALA A 123 2.50 -19.58 14.35
CA ALA A 123 2.44 -18.72 15.53
C ALA A 123 3.68 -18.82 16.46
N LEU A 124 4.65 -19.70 16.14
CA LEU A 124 5.81 -19.96 16.99
C LEU A 124 6.74 -18.74 17.12
N VAL A 125 7.03 -18.06 16.01
CA VAL A 125 7.92 -16.88 16.02
C VAL A 125 7.33 -15.75 16.90
N PRO A 126 6.05 -15.34 16.71
CA PRO A 126 5.39 -14.41 17.64
C PRO A 126 5.40 -14.86 19.10
N ALA A 127 5.16 -16.15 19.37
CA ALA A 127 5.15 -16.68 20.73
C ALA A 127 6.53 -16.59 21.41
N VAL A 128 7.61 -16.88 20.66
CA VAL A 128 8.99 -16.74 21.15
C VAL A 128 9.35 -15.28 21.36
N ALA A 129 8.95 -14.38 20.47
CA ALA A 129 9.20 -12.94 20.61
C ALA A 129 8.54 -12.39 21.88
N ASN A 130 7.28 -12.78 22.11
CA ASN A 130 6.54 -12.42 23.32
C ASN A 130 7.19 -12.98 24.59
N LEU A 131 7.64 -14.25 24.59
CA LEU A 131 8.34 -14.85 25.72
C LEU A 131 9.63 -14.08 26.08
N PHE A 132 10.35 -13.58 25.08
CA PHE A 132 11.58 -12.82 25.27
C PHE A 132 11.34 -11.31 25.50
N GLY A 133 10.09 -10.85 25.43
CA GLY A 133 9.74 -9.44 25.60
C GLY A 133 10.33 -8.53 24.52
N ILE A 134 10.42 -9.01 23.26
CA ILE A 134 10.90 -8.23 22.12
C ILE A 134 9.89 -8.20 20.97
N PRO A 135 9.93 -7.19 20.08
CA PRO A 135 9.12 -7.20 18.86
C PRO A 135 9.49 -8.34 17.91
N VAL A 136 8.54 -8.83 17.12
CA VAL A 136 8.76 -9.90 16.14
C VAL A 136 9.81 -9.51 15.09
N ALA A 137 9.82 -8.26 14.63
CA ALA A 137 10.86 -7.74 13.73
C ALA A 137 12.27 -7.84 14.35
N GLY A 138 12.38 -7.63 15.66
CA GLY A 138 13.63 -7.83 16.40
C GLY A 138 14.05 -9.29 16.40
N LEU A 139 13.11 -10.23 16.64
CA LEU A 139 13.39 -11.66 16.60
C LEU A 139 13.82 -12.13 15.20
N GLU A 140 13.19 -11.64 14.14
CA GLU A 140 13.54 -11.95 12.75
C GLU A 140 14.98 -11.54 12.39
N THR A 141 15.50 -10.46 12.97
CA THR A 141 16.90 -10.06 12.78
C THR A 141 17.85 -11.13 13.33
N HIS A 142 17.53 -11.69 14.49
CA HIS A 142 18.32 -12.78 15.09
C HIS A 142 18.16 -14.12 14.35
N LEU A 143 16.99 -14.38 13.77
CA LEU A 143 16.74 -15.54 12.91
C LEU A 143 17.56 -15.44 11.61
N ALA A 144 17.63 -14.27 10.99
CA ALA A 144 18.44 -14.01 9.80
C ALA A 144 19.95 -14.14 10.06
N ASN A 145 20.39 -14.03 11.32
CA ASN A 145 21.79 -14.24 11.70
C ASN A 145 22.21 -15.70 11.78
N ILE A 146 21.26 -16.63 11.86
CA ILE A 146 21.53 -18.07 11.94
C ILE A 146 22.35 -18.50 10.71
N PRO A 147 23.48 -19.21 10.88
CA PRO A 147 24.33 -19.64 9.77
C PRO A 147 23.57 -20.40 8.68
N ALA A 148 22.67 -21.31 9.06
CA ALA A 148 21.83 -22.05 8.13
C ALA A 148 20.85 -21.15 7.35
N SER A 149 20.32 -20.07 7.94
CA SER A 149 19.48 -19.10 7.22
C SER A 149 20.33 -18.30 6.22
N LYS A 150 21.51 -17.83 6.63
CA LYS A 150 22.46 -17.13 5.74
C LYS A 150 22.86 -17.99 4.54
N GLU A 151 23.17 -19.26 4.79
CA GLU A 151 23.52 -20.22 3.75
C GLU A 151 22.33 -20.47 2.80
N ARG A 152 21.12 -20.66 3.33
CA ARG A 152 19.89 -20.82 2.53
C ARG A 152 19.64 -19.64 1.60
N VAL A 153 19.77 -18.42 2.12
CA VAL A 153 19.63 -17.17 1.35
C VAL A 153 20.73 -17.04 0.28
N ALA A 154 21.97 -17.43 0.59
CA ALA A 154 23.07 -17.43 -0.36
C ALA A 154 22.87 -18.44 -1.49
N GLN A 155 22.43 -19.66 -1.17
CA GLN A 155 22.14 -20.71 -2.16
C GLN A 155 20.94 -20.38 -3.07
N ALA A 156 19.91 -19.70 -2.53
CA ALA A 156 18.74 -19.31 -3.30
C ALA A 156 19.02 -18.19 -4.33
N ARG A 157 19.99 -17.30 -4.04
CA ARG A 157 20.29 -16.13 -4.86
C ARG A 157 20.56 -16.43 -6.33
N PRO A 158 21.51 -17.33 -6.71
CA PRO A 158 21.79 -17.61 -8.12
C PRO A 158 20.58 -18.24 -8.84
N LEU A 159 19.80 -19.08 -8.17
CA LEU A 159 18.60 -19.70 -8.74
C LEU A 159 17.52 -18.65 -9.05
N LEU A 160 17.31 -17.70 -8.15
CA LEU A 160 16.37 -16.59 -8.36
C LEU A 160 16.81 -15.69 -9.51
N THR A 161 18.11 -15.44 -9.66
CA THR A 161 18.66 -14.75 -10.83
C THR A 161 18.35 -15.50 -12.13
N MET A 162 18.57 -16.82 -12.18
CA MET A 162 18.25 -17.63 -13.37
C MET A 162 16.76 -17.60 -13.73
N VAL A 163 15.86 -17.70 -12.74
CA VAL A 163 14.42 -17.54 -12.97
C VAL A 163 14.11 -16.15 -13.51
N GLN A 164 14.72 -15.10 -12.94
CA GLN A 164 14.50 -13.75 -13.44
C GLN A 164 14.99 -13.56 -14.88
N GLU A 165 16.16 -14.08 -15.23
CA GLU A 165 16.72 -13.99 -16.58
C GLU A 165 15.89 -14.78 -17.59
N GLY A 166 15.41 -15.98 -17.22
CA GLY A 166 14.60 -16.83 -18.10
C GLY A 166 13.19 -16.28 -18.35
N TYR A 167 12.57 -15.62 -17.36
CA TYR A 167 11.18 -15.18 -17.45
C TYR A 167 11.02 -13.66 -17.61
N VAL A 168 12.02 -12.82 -17.37
CA VAL A 168 11.93 -11.37 -17.61
C VAL A 168 12.57 -11.02 -18.95
N VAL A 169 12.03 -11.62 -20.02
CA VAL A 169 12.43 -11.39 -21.41
C VAL A 169 11.42 -10.49 -22.14
N PRO A 170 11.86 -9.60 -23.05
CA PRO A 170 10.97 -8.78 -23.87
C PRO A 170 9.94 -9.63 -24.63
N GLY A 171 8.66 -9.26 -24.58
CA GLY A 171 7.57 -9.99 -25.24
C GLY A 171 7.17 -11.33 -24.60
N GLY A 172 7.94 -11.84 -23.64
CA GLY A 172 7.63 -13.09 -22.94
C GLY A 172 6.51 -12.93 -21.92
N LEU A 173 5.48 -13.77 -22.02
CA LEU A 173 4.36 -13.81 -21.06
C LEU A 173 4.42 -15.00 -20.10
N ALA A 174 5.23 -16.03 -20.41
CA ALA A 174 5.36 -17.24 -19.61
C ALA A 174 5.74 -16.95 -18.15
N LEU A 175 5.30 -17.79 -17.22
CA LEU A 175 5.63 -17.72 -15.81
C LEU A 175 6.25 -19.05 -15.37
N PRO A 176 7.13 -19.05 -14.35
CA PRO A 176 7.72 -20.28 -13.85
C PRO A 176 6.65 -21.26 -13.35
N GLY A 177 6.72 -22.49 -13.85
CA GLY A 177 5.87 -23.61 -13.42
C GLY A 177 6.50 -24.39 -12.25
N PRO A 178 5.75 -25.31 -11.62
CA PRO A 178 6.28 -26.18 -10.56
C PRO A 178 7.36 -27.17 -11.07
N ASP A 179 7.37 -27.46 -12.37
CA ASP A 179 8.31 -28.39 -13.01
C ASP A 179 9.60 -27.69 -13.48
N ASP A 180 9.72 -26.38 -13.29
CA ASP A 180 10.93 -25.63 -13.61
C ASP A 180 12.09 -26.08 -12.69
N PRO A 181 13.27 -26.44 -13.24
CA PRO A 181 14.38 -26.95 -12.44
C PRO A 181 14.86 -26.01 -11.34
N SER A 182 14.85 -24.69 -11.61
CA SER A 182 15.25 -23.69 -10.61
C SER A 182 14.20 -23.59 -9.51
N VAL A 183 12.91 -23.71 -9.86
CA VAL A 183 11.80 -23.74 -8.90
C VAL A 183 11.88 -24.99 -8.01
N GLN A 184 12.17 -26.16 -8.58
CA GLN A 184 12.34 -27.40 -7.82
C GLN A 184 13.50 -27.29 -6.83
N ARG A 185 14.64 -26.74 -7.25
CA ARG A 185 15.77 -26.55 -6.34
C ARG A 185 15.50 -25.52 -5.25
N LEU A 186 14.81 -24.43 -5.57
CA LEU A 186 14.35 -23.45 -4.58
C LEU A 186 13.37 -24.07 -3.57
N ALA A 187 12.47 -24.94 -4.03
CA ALA A 187 11.52 -25.65 -3.20
C ALA A 187 12.22 -26.54 -2.15
N GLU A 188 13.31 -27.22 -2.53
CA GLU A 188 14.16 -27.97 -1.61
C GLU A 188 14.85 -27.07 -0.58
N ILE A 189 15.50 -25.99 -1.04
CA ILE A 189 16.23 -25.02 -0.20
C ILE A 189 15.32 -24.41 0.88
N PHE A 190 14.11 -24.00 0.50
CA PHE A 190 13.14 -23.41 1.42
C PHE A 190 12.25 -24.42 2.14
N CYS A 191 12.36 -25.72 1.81
CA CYS A 191 11.50 -26.78 2.34
C CYS A 191 10.01 -26.46 2.15
N ARG A 192 9.62 -26.11 0.92
CA ARG A 192 8.24 -25.73 0.54
C ARG A 192 7.84 -26.40 -0.76
N PRO A 193 6.53 -26.60 -1.03
CA PRO A 193 6.09 -27.21 -2.28
C PRO A 193 6.50 -26.38 -3.52
N PRO A 194 6.93 -27.01 -4.64
CA PRO A 194 7.27 -26.31 -5.87
C PRO A 194 6.17 -25.37 -6.38
N LEU A 195 4.90 -25.80 -6.27
CA LEU A 195 3.76 -24.96 -6.67
C LEU A 195 3.65 -23.65 -5.86
N THR A 196 4.01 -23.67 -4.57
CA THR A 196 4.04 -22.48 -3.73
C THR A 196 5.10 -21.50 -4.25
N LEU A 197 6.30 -21.99 -4.53
CA LEU A 197 7.39 -21.16 -5.07
C LEU A 197 7.03 -20.62 -6.46
N ALA A 198 6.52 -21.46 -7.36
CA ALA A 198 6.08 -21.06 -8.69
C ALA A 198 5.08 -19.88 -8.64
N ARG A 199 4.08 -19.94 -7.76
CA ARG A 199 3.09 -18.85 -7.58
C ARG A 199 3.72 -17.55 -7.07
N LEU A 200 4.58 -17.64 -6.05
CA LEU A 200 5.27 -16.46 -5.50
C LEU A 200 6.22 -15.83 -6.53
N LEU A 201 6.97 -16.66 -7.25
CA LEU A 201 7.89 -16.21 -8.29
C LEU A 201 7.12 -15.62 -9.47
N GLY A 202 5.99 -16.20 -9.88
CA GLY A 202 5.13 -15.62 -10.90
C GLY A 202 4.66 -14.20 -10.54
N GLN A 203 4.28 -13.98 -9.28
CA GLN A 203 3.94 -12.64 -8.77
C GLN A 203 5.12 -11.67 -8.82
N GLU A 204 6.32 -12.10 -8.40
CA GLU A 204 7.52 -11.24 -8.43
C GLU A 204 8.01 -10.96 -9.86
N ILE A 205 7.92 -11.93 -10.78
CA ILE A 205 8.20 -11.72 -12.21
C ILE A 205 7.26 -10.67 -12.79
N GLY A 206 5.96 -10.73 -12.48
CA GLY A 206 5.00 -9.70 -12.88
C GLY A 206 5.38 -8.31 -12.34
N ARG A 207 5.78 -8.23 -11.07
CA ARG A 207 6.23 -6.98 -10.43
C ARG A 207 7.50 -6.43 -11.07
N ILE A 208 8.48 -7.29 -11.37
CA ILE A 208 9.73 -6.92 -12.04
C ILE A 208 9.46 -6.44 -13.47
N ARG A 209 8.63 -7.14 -14.25
CA ARG A 209 8.24 -6.73 -15.60
C ARG A 209 7.59 -5.35 -15.60
N PHE A 210 6.68 -5.10 -14.66
CA PHE A 210 6.05 -3.79 -14.50
C PHE A 210 7.05 -2.68 -14.17
N ALA A 211 7.99 -2.94 -13.27
CA ALA A 211 9.08 -2.01 -12.92
C ALA A 211 10.00 -1.74 -14.13
N LYS A 212 10.45 -2.77 -14.85
CA LYS A 212 11.26 -2.62 -16.07
C LYS A 212 10.54 -1.83 -17.15
N ARG A 213 9.23 -2.03 -17.34
CA ARG A 213 8.42 -1.24 -18.28
C ARG A 213 8.40 0.24 -17.92
N ARG A 214 8.24 0.55 -16.63
CA ARG A 214 8.30 1.94 -16.13
C ARG A 214 9.68 2.54 -16.32
N LEU A 215 10.74 1.79 -16.01
CA LEU A 215 12.12 2.21 -16.22
C LEU A 215 12.38 2.53 -17.70
N ALA A 216 11.99 1.65 -18.62
CA ALA A 216 12.13 1.89 -20.06
C ALA A 216 11.39 3.16 -20.52
N GLY A 217 10.22 3.44 -19.93
CA GLY A 217 9.50 4.70 -20.14
C GLY A 217 10.33 5.91 -19.70
N TYR A 218 10.87 5.90 -18.48
CA TYR A 218 11.73 6.99 -17.99
C TYR A 218 13.02 7.13 -18.80
N GLU A 219 13.64 6.03 -19.23
CA GLU A 219 14.86 6.06 -20.05
C GLU A 219 14.61 6.61 -21.46
N ALA A 220 13.45 6.32 -22.04
CA ALA A 220 13.04 6.92 -23.31
C ALA A 220 12.85 8.44 -23.16
N THR A 221 12.11 8.89 -22.14
CA THR A 221 11.93 10.33 -21.87
C THR A 221 13.26 11.01 -21.51
N ALA A 222 14.17 10.32 -20.84
CA ALA A 222 15.50 10.82 -20.52
C ALA A 222 16.34 11.11 -21.77
N HIS A 223 16.20 10.32 -22.85
CA HIS A 223 16.96 10.49 -24.09
C HIS A 223 16.24 11.37 -25.13
N TYR A 224 14.91 11.31 -25.18
CA TYR A 224 14.10 11.89 -26.25
C TYR A 224 13.06 12.91 -25.75
N GLY A 225 13.10 13.29 -24.47
CA GLY A 225 12.21 14.30 -23.91
C GLY A 225 12.34 15.64 -24.63
N ALA A 226 11.26 16.41 -24.66
CA ALA A 226 11.15 17.62 -25.47
C ALA A 226 11.99 18.78 -24.93
N SER A 227 12.33 18.76 -23.64
CA SER A 227 13.12 19.79 -22.96
C SER A 227 14.24 19.21 -22.10
N ALA A 228 15.26 20.03 -21.80
CA ALA A 228 16.36 19.65 -20.92
C ALA A 228 15.87 19.32 -19.49
N ASP A 229 14.88 20.07 -18.99
CA ASP A 229 14.32 19.84 -17.65
C ASP A 229 13.54 18.53 -17.56
N GLU A 230 12.75 18.21 -18.61
CA GLU A 230 12.05 16.93 -18.72
C GLU A 230 13.03 15.76 -18.79
N GLN A 231 14.08 15.89 -19.61
CA GLN A 231 15.14 14.89 -19.70
C GLN A 231 15.85 14.69 -18.35
N ALA A 232 16.16 15.77 -17.62
CA ALA A 232 16.80 15.70 -16.31
C ALA A 232 15.90 15.04 -15.25
N ALA A 233 14.62 15.42 -15.18
CA ALA A 233 13.65 14.80 -14.29
C ALA A 233 13.47 13.31 -14.58
N ALA A 234 13.41 12.94 -15.86
CA ALA A 234 13.33 11.55 -16.31
C ALA A 234 14.59 10.75 -15.98
N HIS A 235 15.79 11.34 -16.08
CA HIS A 235 17.03 10.72 -15.60
C HIS A 235 16.96 10.38 -14.12
N HIS A 236 16.55 11.32 -13.26
CA HIS A 236 16.38 11.08 -11.83
C HIS A 236 15.34 10.00 -11.53
N ALA A 237 14.21 10.01 -12.25
CA ALA A 237 13.18 8.98 -12.13
C ALA A 237 13.69 7.60 -12.55
N ALA A 238 14.45 7.51 -13.64
CA ALA A 238 15.08 6.28 -14.11
C ALA A 238 16.07 5.73 -13.08
N GLU A 239 16.92 6.59 -12.49
CA GLU A 239 17.85 6.19 -11.44
C GLU A 239 17.13 5.69 -10.18
N ALA A 240 16.08 6.40 -9.74
CA ALA A 240 15.28 5.97 -8.60
C ALA A 240 14.63 4.60 -8.86
N GLU A 241 14.14 4.37 -10.07
CA GLU A 241 13.53 3.09 -10.45
C GLU A 241 14.58 1.97 -10.57
N ARG A 242 15.79 2.26 -11.09
CA ARG A 242 16.92 1.31 -11.07
C ARG A 242 17.29 0.90 -9.64
N ARG A 243 17.39 1.86 -8.72
CA ARG A 243 17.64 1.59 -7.28
C ARG A 243 16.55 0.71 -6.68
N ARG A 244 15.27 1.02 -6.97
CA ARG A 244 14.13 0.21 -6.50
C ARG A 244 14.17 -1.21 -7.06
N LEU A 245 14.47 -1.37 -8.35
CA LEU A 245 14.58 -2.68 -8.98
C LEU A 245 15.75 -3.49 -8.40
N ALA A 246 16.91 -2.87 -8.22
CA ALA A 246 18.07 -3.51 -7.59
C ALA A 246 17.75 -3.98 -6.17
N HIS A 247 17.09 -3.13 -5.36
CA HIS A 247 16.66 -3.50 -4.01
C HIS A 247 15.64 -4.64 -4.00
N LEU A 248 14.66 -4.61 -4.92
CA LEU A 248 13.63 -5.65 -5.04
C LEU A 248 14.27 -7.01 -5.32
N THR A 249 15.23 -7.07 -6.25
CA THR A 249 15.97 -8.30 -6.59
C THR A 249 16.89 -8.73 -5.43
N ALA A 250 17.66 -7.80 -4.86
CA ALA A 250 18.65 -8.12 -3.83
C ALA A 250 18.02 -8.66 -2.54
N SER A 251 16.85 -8.12 -2.16
CA SER A 251 16.11 -8.49 -0.95
C SER A 251 15.24 -9.75 -1.10
N LEU A 252 14.91 -10.17 -2.33
CA LEU A 252 13.96 -11.25 -2.58
C LEU A 252 14.28 -12.57 -1.84
N PRO A 253 15.52 -13.09 -1.83
CA PRO A 253 15.79 -14.36 -1.16
C PRO A 253 15.56 -14.27 0.36
N GLY A 254 15.95 -13.15 0.98
CA GLY A 254 15.71 -12.91 2.41
C GLY A 254 14.23 -12.69 2.74
N ARG A 255 13.49 -11.98 1.88
CA ARG A 255 12.04 -11.80 2.03
C ARG A 255 11.28 -13.13 1.93
N LEU A 256 11.68 -14.03 1.02
CA LEU A 256 11.10 -15.38 0.91
C LEU A 256 11.36 -16.19 2.19
N ASP A 257 12.59 -16.18 2.68
CA ASP A 257 12.97 -16.87 3.92
C ASP A 257 12.14 -16.40 5.13
N ALA A 258 12.03 -15.07 5.31
CA ALA A 258 11.21 -14.46 6.36
C ALA A 258 9.71 -14.79 6.19
N PHE A 259 9.17 -14.65 4.98
CA PHE A 259 7.76 -14.99 4.73
C PHE A 259 7.45 -16.42 5.08
N PHE A 260 8.30 -17.39 4.73
CA PHE A 260 8.02 -18.78 5.06
C PHE A 260 8.02 -19.09 6.55
N ARG A 261 8.61 -18.23 7.40
CA ARG A 261 8.50 -18.32 8.86
C ARG A 261 7.20 -17.75 9.41
N CYS A 262 6.69 -16.66 8.83
CA CYS A 262 5.48 -15.97 9.28
C CYS A 262 4.24 -16.23 8.42
N ALA A 263 4.33 -17.08 7.40
CA ALA A 263 3.24 -17.39 6.49
C ALA A 263 2.06 -17.99 7.24
N LEU A 264 0.92 -17.33 7.15
CA LEU A 264 -0.33 -17.71 7.79
C LEU A 264 -1.06 -18.76 6.94
N PRO A 265 -1.74 -19.74 7.55
CA PRO A 265 -2.72 -20.56 6.87
C PRO A 265 -3.81 -19.69 6.23
N ARG A 266 -4.47 -20.23 5.19
CA ARG A 266 -5.49 -19.53 4.41
C ARG A 266 -6.54 -18.81 5.26
N ASP A 267 -7.06 -19.47 6.30
CA ASP A 267 -8.16 -18.94 7.09
C ASP A 267 -7.68 -17.85 8.07
N SER A 268 -6.54 -18.05 8.72
CA SER A 268 -5.88 -17.00 9.54
C SER A 268 -5.53 -15.77 8.69
N TRP A 269 -4.99 -15.97 7.48
CA TRP A 269 -4.72 -14.88 6.53
C TRP A 269 -6.02 -14.15 6.14
N ARG A 270 -7.08 -14.89 5.80
CA ARG A 270 -8.37 -14.32 5.42
C ARG A 270 -8.93 -13.44 6.54
N ALA A 271 -8.94 -13.92 7.77
CA ALA A 271 -9.43 -13.17 8.92
C ALA A 271 -8.57 -11.91 9.18
N LEU A 272 -7.23 -12.03 9.14
CA LEU A 272 -6.33 -10.88 9.28
C LEU A 272 -6.55 -9.85 8.16
N ALA A 273 -6.69 -10.28 6.91
CA ALA A 273 -6.89 -9.39 5.78
C ALA A 273 -8.26 -8.67 5.82
N LEU A 274 -9.29 -9.31 6.37
CA LEU A 274 -10.57 -8.66 6.64
C LEU A 274 -10.46 -7.64 7.77
N LEU A 275 -9.71 -7.94 8.84
CA LEU A 275 -9.39 -6.96 9.88
C LEU A 275 -8.56 -5.80 9.34
N HIS A 276 -7.61 -6.03 8.43
CA HIS A 276 -6.83 -4.97 7.77
C HIS A 276 -7.72 -4.06 6.93
N LEU A 277 -8.64 -4.67 6.17
CA LEU A 277 -9.54 -3.96 5.26
C LEU A 277 -10.34 -2.85 5.97
N VAL A 278 -10.79 -3.14 7.18
CA VAL A 278 -11.60 -2.26 8.05
C VAL A 278 -10.79 -1.61 9.18
N GLY A 279 -9.57 -2.09 9.45
CA GLY A 279 -8.72 -1.65 10.56
C GLY A 279 -8.32 -0.19 10.45
N ARG A 280 -8.23 0.32 9.21
CA ARG A 280 -8.07 1.75 8.90
C ARG A 280 -9.13 2.66 9.53
N PHE A 281 -10.31 2.12 9.87
CA PHE A 281 -11.40 2.86 10.49
C PHE A 281 -11.33 2.86 12.02
N GLY A 282 -10.32 2.22 12.63
CA GLY A 282 -10.20 2.13 14.08
C GLY A 282 -11.28 1.27 14.74
N LEU A 283 -12.02 0.47 13.95
CA LEU A 283 -13.18 -0.29 14.43
C LEU A 283 -12.76 -1.57 15.13
N TRP A 284 -13.43 -1.85 16.25
CA TRP A 284 -13.40 -3.12 16.95
C TRP A 284 -14.56 -3.98 16.47
N LEU A 285 -14.26 -5.17 15.95
CA LEU A 285 -15.24 -6.02 15.28
C LEU A 285 -15.33 -7.40 15.91
N SER A 286 -16.55 -7.90 16.04
CA SER A 286 -16.83 -9.29 16.35
C SER A 286 -16.62 -10.18 15.12
N PRO A 287 -16.36 -11.49 15.29
CA PRO A 287 -16.28 -12.44 14.17
C PRO A 287 -17.54 -12.44 13.30
N ALA A 288 -18.72 -12.28 13.91
CA ALA A 288 -19.99 -12.19 13.18
C ALA A 288 -20.02 -11.00 12.20
N GLN A 289 -19.51 -9.83 12.60
CA GLN A 289 -19.40 -8.65 11.73
C GLN A 289 -18.39 -8.84 10.60
N LEU A 290 -17.32 -9.62 10.84
CA LEU A 290 -16.37 -10.03 9.81
C LEU A 290 -16.90 -11.14 8.90
N GLN A 291 -18.02 -11.77 9.27
CA GLN A 291 -18.54 -13.00 8.67
C GLN A 291 -17.52 -14.15 8.74
N GLU A 292 -16.84 -14.24 9.88
CA GLU A 292 -15.84 -15.26 10.21
C GLU A 292 -16.21 -15.98 11.52
N SER A 293 -15.60 -17.15 11.76
CA SER A 293 -15.74 -17.85 13.02
C SER A 293 -14.79 -17.29 14.09
N GLU A 294 -15.16 -17.39 15.36
CA GLU A 294 -14.29 -17.05 16.49
C GLU A 294 -12.94 -17.78 16.37
N ALA A 295 -12.97 -19.08 16.06
CA ALA A 295 -11.75 -19.88 15.87
C ALA A 295 -10.82 -19.31 14.78
N SER A 296 -11.36 -18.80 13.67
CA SER A 296 -10.56 -18.22 12.58
C SER A 296 -9.95 -16.86 12.95
N VAL A 297 -10.60 -16.08 13.81
CA VAL A 297 -10.05 -14.81 14.30
C VAL A 297 -9.01 -15.07 15.39
N LEU A 298 -9.29 -16.02 16.29
CA LEU A 298 -8.36 -16.43 17.34
C LEU A 298 -7.12 -17.15 16.80
N SER A 299 -7.18 -17.73 15.60
CA SER A 299 -6.04 -18.35 14.93
C SER A 299 -5.01 -17.34 14.40
N ILE A 300 -5.34 -16.05 14.35
CA ILE A 300 -4.39 -14.98 14.05
C ILE A 300 -3.45 -14.82 15.26
N PRO A 301 -2.11 -14.75 15.05
CA PRO A 301 -1.16 -14.50 16.12
C PRO A 301 -1.52 -13.28 16.94
N SER A 302 -1.38 -13.35 18.27
CA SER A 302 -1.72 -12.25 19.18
C SER A 302 -0.89 -10.99 18.96
N SER A 303 0.29 -11.10 18.34
CA SER A 303 1.07 -9.92 17.94
C SER A 303 0.43 -9.15 16.78
N MET A 304 -0.36 -9.83 15.92
CA MET A 304 -1.00 -9.28 14.72
C MET A 304 -2.46 -8.84 14.95
N ARG A 305 -3.03 -9.11 16.12
CA ARG A 305 -4.38 -8.66 16.50
C ARG A 305 -4.44 -8.12 17.93
N ARG A 306 -5.28 -7.11 18.14
CA ARG A 306 -5.73 -6.67 19.46
C ARG A 306 -7.08 -7.28 19.77
N SER A 307 -7.33 -7.60 21.04
CA SER A 307 -8.60 -8.19 21.48
C SER A 307 -9.04 -7.54 22.78
N LEU A 308 -10.32 -7.18 22.87
CA LEU A 308 -10.93 -6.77 24.13
C LEU A 308 -11.42 -8.00 24.89
N PRO A 309 -11.37 -7.97 26.23
CA PRO A 309 -12.05 -8.97 27.05
C PRO A 309 -13.55 -8.93 26.75
N SER A 310 -14.15 -10.10 26.61
CA SER A 310 -15.59 -10.27 26.41
C SER A 310 -16.23 -10.77 27.71
N PRO A 311 -17.43 -10.29 28.10
CA PRO A 311 -18.20 -10.92 29.16
C PRO A 311 -18.52 -12.39 28.82
N GLU A 312 -18.68 -13.24 29.84
CA GLU A 312 -18.91 -14.68 29.66
C GLU A 312 -20.04 -14.95 28.66
N GLY A 313 -19.74 -15.71 27.61
CA GLY A 313 -20.71 -16.12 26.58
C GLY A 313 -20.82 -15.21 25.34
N ALA A 314 -20.14 -14.06 25.29
CA ALA A 314 -20.12 -13.19 24.10
C ALA A 314 -18.82 -13.34 23.27
N SER A 315 -18.92 -13.18 21.95
CA SER A 315 -17.76 -13.13 21.05
C SER A 315 -16.85 -11.94 21.35
N GLY A 316 -15.53 -12.16 21.28
CA GLY A 316 -14.54 -11.10 21.47
C GLY A 316 -14.66 -10.02 20.40
N LEU A 317 -14.29 -8.79 20.76
CA LEU A 317 -14.07 -7.72 19.80
C LEU A 317 -12.58 -7.65 19.45
N HIS A 318 -12.30 -7.56 18.15
CA HIS A 318 -10.95 -7.63 17.63
C HIS A 318 -10.63 -6.46 16.69
N GLN A 319 -9.35 -6.10 16.66
CA GLN A 319 -8.81 -5.09 15.76
C GLN A 319 -7.45 -5.57 15.26
N ILE A 320 -7.04 -5.13 14.07
CA ILE A 320 -5.66 -5.34 13.62
C ILE A 320 -4.68 -4.55 14.52
N SER A 321 -3.51 -5.13 14.79
CA SER A 321 -2.38 -4.41 15.41
C SER A 321 -1.50 -3.77 14.34
N ASP A 322 -0.56 -2.92 14.74
CA ASP A 322 0.39 -2.30 13.80
C ASP A 322 1.26 -3.39 13.11
N GLU A 323 1.69 -4.42 13.85
CA GLU A 323 2.44 -5.54 13.27
C GLU A 323 1.60 -6.35 12.26
N GLY A 324 0.31 -6.55 12.55
CA GLY A 324 -0.61 -7.20 11.62
C GLY A 324 -0.80 -6.38 10.33
N ASP A 325 -0.87 -5.05 10.48
CA ASP A 325 -1.00 -4.12 9.36
C ASP A 325 0.25 -4.14 8.47
N ASP A 326 1.43 -4.03 9.08
CA ASP A 326 2.73 -4.14 8.40
C ASP A 326 2.87 -5.47 7.65
N HIS A 327 2.44 -6.58 8.25
CA HIS A 327 2.45 -7.90 7.62
C HIS A 327 1.53 -7.95 6.40
N CYS A 328 0.32 -7.38 6.49
CA CYS A 328 -0.59 -7.25 5.37
C CYS A 328 0.03 -6.40 4.24
N GLN A 329 0.55 -5.22 4.55
CA GLN A 329 1.19 -4.34 3.55
C GLN A 329 2.38 -5.03 2.86
N THR A 330 3.18 -5.78 3.61
CA THR A 330 4.39 -6.44 3.10
C THR A 330 4.07 -7.64 2.22
N TYR A 331 3.09 -8.47 2.60
CA TYR A 331 2.90 -9.80 2.00
C TYR A 331 1.56 -10.02 1.28
N ARG A 332 0.65 -9.03 1.23
CA ARG A 332 -0.67 -9.17 0.56
C ARG A 332 -0.57 -9.75 -0.84
N ALA A 333 0.35 -9.24 -1.67
CA ALA A 333 0.53 -9.71 -3.05
C ALA A 333 0.91 -11.20 -3.13
N TRP A 334 1.68 -11.69 -2.16
CA TRP A 334 2.08 -13.09 -2.08
C TRP A 334 0.92 -13.98 -1.65
N TYR A 335 0.15 -13.55 -0.66
CA TYR A 335 -1.08 -14.25 -0.30
C TYR A 335 -2.14 -14.24 -1.40
N ASP A 336 -2.25 -13.16 -2.17
CA ASP A 336 -3.17 -13.10 -3.31
C ASP A 336 -2.81 -14.15 -4.37
N ALA A 337 -1.51 -14.35 -4.63
CA ALA A 337 -1.01 -15.39 -5.52
C ALA A 337 -1.24 -16.81 -4.97
N LEU A 338 -1.07 -17.01 -3.65
CA LEU A 338 -1.26 -18.31 -3.00
C LEU A 338 -2.75 -18.67 -2.81
N HIS A 339 -3.60 -17.67 -2.60
CA HIS A 339 -5.02 -17.82 -2.27
C HIS A 339 -5.93 -16.92 -3.12
N PRO A 340 -6.04 -17.16 -4.46
CA PRO A 340 -6.86 -16.32 -5.35
C PRO A 340 -8.34 -16.24 -4.94
N GLY A 341 -8.87 -17.26 -4.26
CA GLY A 341 -10.23 -17.23 -3.70
C GLY A 341 -10.41 -16.18 -2.60
N VAL A 342 -9.43 -16.04 -1.71
CA VAL A 342 -9.44 -15.00 -0.67
C VAL A 342 -9.24 -13.63 -1.31
N SER A 343 -8.35 -13.52 -2.28
CA SER A 343 -8.16 -12.28 -3.04
C SER A 343 -9.46 -11.78 -3.66
N ARG A 344 -10.20 -12.64 -4.38
CA ARG A 344 -11.50 -12.28 -4.97
C ARG A 344 -12.52 -11.81 -3.93
N LEU A 345 -12.60 -12.49 -2.78
CA LEU A 345 -13.46 -12.07 -1.67
C LEU A 345 -13.09 -10.68 -1.17
N LEU A 346 -11.80 -10.42 -0.92
CA LEU A 346 -11.33 -9.13 -0.42
C LEU A 346 -11.63 -8.00 -1.41
N HIS A 347 -11.42 -8.22 -2.71
CA HIS A 347 -11.81 -7.24 -3.75
C HIS A 347 -13.31 -6.96 -3.74
N GLN A 348 -14.15 -7.99 -3.54
CA GLN A 348 -15.60 -7.81 -3.41
C GLN A 348 -15.96 -6.98 -2.16
N ARG A 349 -15.32 -7.25 -1.02
CA ARG A 349 -15.55 -6.50 0.23
C ARG A 349 -15.03 -5.07 0.15
N GLU A 350 -13.87 -4.85 -0.45
CA GLU A 350 -13.32 -3.52 -0.76
C GLU A 350 -14.33 -2.72 -1.59
N SER A 351 -14.86 -3.33 -2.65
CA SER A 351 -15.89 -2.72 -3.50
C SER A 351 -17.15 -2.37 -2.71
N GLN A 352 -17.64 -3.27 -1.84
CA GLN A 352 -18.79 -3.03 -0.98
C GLN A 352 -18.55 -1.89 0.03
N LEU A 353 -17.40 -1.85 0.70
CA LEU A 353 -17.04 -0.81 1.68
C LEU A 353 -16.87 0.55 1.00
N SER A 354 -16.16 0.58 -0.12
CA SER A 354 -16.09 1.76 -0.99
C SER A 354 -17.45 2.14 -1.56
N GLY A 355 -18.45 1.24 -1.50
CA GLY A 355 -19.73 1.28 -2.21
C GLY A 355 -19.57 1.68 -3.66
N HIS A 356 -18.60 1.03 -4.32
CA HIS A 356 -18.50 1.10 -5.76
C HIS A 356 -19.72 0.40 -6.36
N VAL A 357 -20.29 0.98 -7.42
CA VAL A 357 -21.47 0.38 -8.05
C VAL A 357 -21.10 -0.88 -8.82
N PRO A 358 -21.95 -1.93 -8.80
CA PRO A 358 -21.78 -3.09 -9.65
C PRO A 358 -21.78 -2.72 -11.14
N ALA A 359 -21.09 -3.53 -11.96
CA ALA A 359 -20.99 -3.30 -13.40
C ALA A 359 -22.36 -3.19 -14.12
N ARG A 360 -23.39 -3.89 -13.61
CA ARG A 360 -24.76 -3.82 -14.15
C ARG A 360 -25.38 -2.43 -13.98
N GLU A 361 -25.29 -1.85 -12.78
CA GLU A 361 -25.80 -0.51 -12.51
C GLU A 361 -24.98 0.54 -13.27
N LEU A 362 -23.65 0.37 -13.30
CA LEU A 362 -22.77 1.21 -14.12
C LEU A 362 -23.19 1.22 -15.59
N ARG A 363 -23.61 0.08 -16.14
CA ARG A 363 -24.11 -0.02 -17.51
C ARG A 363 -25.35 0.82 -17.76
N GLU A 364 -26.26 0.94 -16.79
CA GLU A 364 -27.49 1.74 -16.93
C GLU A 364 -27.19 3.24 -17.02
N TYR A 365 -26.19 3.74 -16.28
CA TYR A 365 -25.74 5.13 -16.40
C TYR A 365 -25.29 5.46 -17.82
N PHE A 366 -24.41 4.65 -18.41
CA PHE A 366 -23.95 4.88 -19.78
C PHE A 366 -25.03 4.57 -20.83
N ALA A 367 -25.89 3.59 -20.59
CA ALA A 367 -26.97 3.23 -21.51
C ALA A 367 -28.08 4.30 -21.60
N SER A 368 -28.27 5.11 -20.56
CA SER A 368 -29.27 6.21 -20.56
C SER A 368 -28.66 7.59 -20.82
N ALA A 369 -27.34 7.75 -20.61
CA ALA A 369 -26.64 9.00 -20.91
C ALA A 369 -26.73 9.38 -22.39
N HIS A 370 -26.91 10.69 -22.63
CA HIS A 370 -26.72 11.33 -23.93
C HIS A 370 -25.35 12.02 -23.98
N ALA A 371 -24.99 12.78 -22.93
CA ALA A 371 -23.68 13.38 -22.77
C ALA A 371 -22.87 12.74 -21.63
N VAL A 372 -21.56 12.59 -21.85
CA VAL A 372 -20.58 12.18 -20.84
C VAL A 372 -19.53 13.28 -20.71
N LEU A 373 -19.46 13.86 -19.52
CA LEU A 373 -18.54 14.91 -19.14
C LEU A 373 -17.38 14.32 -18.32
N PHE A 374 -16.18 14.85 -18.49
CA PHE A 374 -14.99 14.44 -17.75
C PHE A 374 -14.39 15.63 -17.00
N SER A 375 -13.99 15.45 -15.75
CA SER A 375 -13.00 16.34 -15.14
C SER A 375 -11.64 16.17 -15.85
N PHE A 376 -10.81 17.20 -15.84
CA PHE A 376 -9.49 17.16 -16.50
C PHE A 376 -8.41 16.69 -15.54
N ASP A 377 -7.95 17.59 -14.67
CA ASP A 377 -6.91 17.28 -13.71
C ASP A 377 -7.42 16.26 -12.69
N GLY A 378 -6.58 15.27 -12.46
CA GLY A 378 -6.84 14.12 -11.62
C GLY A 378 -7.55 12.94 -12.27
N LEU A 379 -8.36 13.16 -13.31
CA LEU A 379 -9.05 12.08 -14.01
C LEU A 379 -8.39 11.70 -15.34
N LEU A 380 -8.06 12.70 -16.17
CA LEU A 380 -7.43 12.50 -17.48
C LEU A 380 -5.91 12.55 -17.40
N CYS A 381 -5.36 13.45 -16.59
CA CYS A 381 -3.93 13.58 -16.35
C CYS A 381 -3.67 14.05 -14.90
N ARG A 382 -2.41 14.26 -14.54
CA ARG A 382 -2.02 14.99 -13.32
C ARG A 382 -1.24 16.22 -13.78
N LEU A 383 -1.92 17.36 -13.88
CA LEU A 383 -1.40 18.52 -14.61
C LEU A 383 -0.11 19.05 -13.98
N PHE A 384 -0.08 19.23 -12.66
CA PHE A 384 1.07 19.77 -11.94
C PHE A 384 1.85 18.73 -11.14
N ALA A 385 1.98 17.50 -11.65
CA ALA A 385 2.56 16.38 -10.88
C ALA A 385 3.98 16.62 -10.33
N THR A 386 4.78 17.48 -10.98
CA THR A 386 6.20 17.69 -10.66
C THR A 386 6.56 19.13 -10.30
N ASN A 387 5.68 20.09 -10.58
CA ASN A 387 5.97 21.53 -10.48
C ASN A 387 4.91 22.34 -9.72
N MET A 388 3.97 21.70 -9.03
CA MET A 388 2.89 22.36 -8.29
C MET A 388 3.40 23.48 -7.37
N GLU A 389 4.44 23.21 -6.57
CA GLU A 389 5.01 24.20 -5.65
C GLU A 389 5.60 25.41 -6.38
N ALA A 390 6.34 25.17 -7.47
CA ALA A 390 6.96 26.23 -8.26
C ALA A 390 5.89 27.12 -8.93
N VAL A 391 4.84 26.52 -9.48
CA VAL A 391 3.71 27.26 -10.08
C VAL A 391 2.97 28.07 -9.02
N SER A 392 2.69 27.48 -7.85
CA SER A 392 2.08 28.19 -6.73
C SER A 392 2.94 29.37 -6.25
N GLN A 393 4.26 29.21 -6.16
CA GLN A 393 5.18 30.30 -5.81
C GLN A 393 5.20 31.42 -6.87
N SER A 394 5.18 31.06 -8.16
CA SER A 394 5.07 32.04 -9.26
C SER A 394 3.78 32.85 -9.14
N LEU A 395 2.66 32.20 -8.83
CA LEU A 395 1.37 32.86 -8.63
C LEU A 395 1.36 33.75 -7.37
N VAL A 396 2.01 33.33 -6.28
CA VAL A 396 2.20 34.15 -5.07
C VAL A 396 3.04 35.39 -5.39
N HIS A 397 4.12 35.24 -6.15
CA HIS A 397 4.97 36.36 -6.56
C HIS A 397 4.16 37.39 -7.39
N GLU A 398 3.35 36.91 -8.33
CA GLU A 398 2.48 37.80 -9.12
C GLU A 398 1.40 38.45 -8.25
N ALA A 399 0.84 37.74 -7.27
CA ALA A 399 -0.09 38.35 -6.32
C ALA A 399 0.56 39.49 -5.52
N HIS A 400 1.82 39.32 -5.08
CA HIS A 400 2.58 40.38 -4.41
C HIS A 400 2.88 41.56 -5.33
N SER A 401 3.26 41.31 -6.59
CA SER A 401 3.50 42.38 -7.58
C SER A 401 2.23 43.22 -7.81
N LEU A 402 1.06 42.59 -7.70
CA LEU A 402 -0.26 43.20 -7.78
C LEU A 402 -0.76 43.80 -6.44
N ARG A 403 0.06 43.78 -5.37
CA ARG A 403 -0.29 44.26 -4.02
C ARG A 403 -1.50 43.55 -3.40
N LEU A 404 -1.70 42.28 -3.72
CA LEU A 404 -2.73 41.45 -3.10
C LEU A 404 -2.21 40.81 -1.80
N PRO A 405 -3.03 40.76 -0.74
CA PRO A 405 -2.64 40.08 0.49
C PRO A 405 -2.61 38.57 0.28
N THR A 406 -1.46 37.94 0.57
CA THR A 406 -1.31 36.49 0.68
C THR A 406 -1.21 36.13 2.16
N GLY A 407 -2.19 35.41 2.70
CA GLY A 407 -2.26 35.09 4.14
C GLY A 407 -1.36 33.91 4.54
N ALA A 408 -1.19 33.66 5.85
CA ALA A 408 -0.39 32.55 6.38
C ALA A 408 -0.92 31.13 6.06
N ARG A 409 -2.10 31.02 5.43
CA ARG A 409 -2.71 29.76 4.94
C ARG A 409 -2.99 29.86 3.43
N THR A 410 -1.96 30.11 2.63
CA THR A 410 -2.06 30.00 1.18
C THR A 410 -2.27 28.53 0.79
N PRO A 411 -3.30 28.22 -0.03
CA PRO A 411 -3.44 26.89 -0.62
C PRO A 411 -2.18 26.51 -1.40
N THR A 412 -1.80 25.23 -1.33
CA THR A 412 -0.64 24.70 -2.06
C THR A 412 -0.98 24.41 -3.53
N ASP A 413 -2.25 24.34 -3.88
CA ASP A 413 -2.72 24.13 -5.26
C ASP A 413 -2.98 25.47 -5.99
N PRO A 414 -2.50 25.65 -7.24
CA PRO A 414 -2.59 26.94 -7.95
C PRO A 414 -4.03 27.45 -8.20
N VAL A 415 -4.97 26.55 -8.48
CA VAL A 415 -6.39 26.92 -8.72
C VAL A 415 -7.06 27.36 -7.42
N GLY A 416 -6.79 26.65 -6.31
CA GLY A 416 -7.21 27.02 -4.96
C GLY A 416 -6.61 28.34 -4.53
N LEU A 417 -5.35 28.62 -4.88
CA LEU A 417 -4.72 29.91 -4.63
C LEU A 417 -5.39 31.04 -5.41
N LEU A 418 -5.64 30.87 -6.72
CA LEU A 418 -6.42 31.84 -7.51
C LEU A 418 -7.77 32.11 -6.85
N ARG A 419 -8.49 31.04 -6.43
CA ARG A 419 -9.79 31.13 -5.75
C ARG A 419 -9.72 31.90 -4.44
N ALA A 420 -8.67 31.69 -3.64
CA ALA A 420 -8.48 32.37 -2.36
C ALA A 420 -8.21 33.88 -2.53
N LEU A 421 -7.64 34.29 -3.67
CA LEU A 421 -7.33 35.68 -3.97
C LEU A 421 -8.52 36.47 -4.53
N LEU A 422 -9.55 35.79 -5.07
CA LEU A 422 -10.72 36.45 -5.69
C LEU A 422 -11.41 37.50 -4.81
N PRO A 423 -11.62 37.30 -3.49
CA PRO A 423 -12.32 38.29 -2.66
C PRO A 423 -11.58 39.63 -2.52
N SER A 424 -10.26 39.64 -2.70
CA SER A 424 -9.40 40.82 -2.50
C SER A 424 -8.90 41.42 -3.81
N ALA A 425 -9.19 40.79 -4.95
CA ALA A 425 -8.67 41.18 -6.25
C ALA A 425 -9.70 41.92 -7.10
N SER A 426 -9.27 42.99 -7.77
CA SER A 426 -10.05 43.66 -8.81
C SER A 426 -10.10 42.82 -10.10
N PRO A 427 -11.05 43.07 -11.02
CA PRO A 427 -11.17 42.32 -12.26
C PRO A 427 -9.90 42.32 -13.13
N SER A 428 -9.11 43.41 -13.13
CA SER A 428 -7.84 43.47 -13.87
C SER A 428 -6.75 42.61 -13.23
N GLN A 429 -6.69 42.57 -11.90
CA GLN A 429 -5.76 41.71 -11.16
C GLN A 429 -6.11 40.23 -11.34
N ILE A 430 -7.42 39.89 -11.30
CA ILE A 430 -7.88 38.53 -11.57
C ILE A 430 -7.47 38.08 -12.98
N ARG A 431 -7.72 38.90 -14.02
CA ARG A 431 -7.29 38.57 -15.39
C ARG A 431 -5.80 38.33 -15.52
N ARG A 432 -5.00 39.10 -14.78
CA ARG A 432 -3.54 38.99 -14.82
C ARG A 432 -3.04 37.72 -14.12
N LEU A 433 -3.58 37.40 -12.94
CA LEU A 433 -3.31 36.11 -12.27
C LEU A 433 -3.76 34.93 -13.12
N ASP A 434 -4.94 35.02 -13.73
CA ASP A 434 -5.52 34.00 -14.59
C ASP A 434 -4.67 33.76 -15.86
N HIS A 435 -4.14 34.84 -16.45
CA HIS A 435 -3.22 34.75 -17.59
C HIS A 435 -1.91 34.04 -17.21
N THR A 436 -1.32 34.40 -16.07
CA THR A 436 -0.11 33.74 -15.55
C THR A 436 -0.37 32.25 -15.28
N LEU A 437 -1.50 31.92 -14.63
CA LEU A 437 -1.86 30.54 -14.39
C LEU A 437 -2.11 29.77 -15.70
N THR A 438 -2.80 30.37 -16.66
CA THR A 438 -3.06 29.78 -17.99
C THR A 438 -1.77 29.43 -18.72
N ALA A 439 -0.74 30.28 -18.66
CA ALA A 439 0.56 30.00 -19.26
C ALA A 439 1.21 28.75 -18.64
N HIS A 440 1.24 28.67 -17.31
CA HIS A 440 1.76 27.51 -16.59
C HIS A 440 0.97 26.24 -16.86
N GLU A 441 -0.36 26.33 -16.91
CA GLU A 441 -1.24 25.18 -17.21
C GLU A 441 -1.04 24.65 -18.62
N THR A 442 -0.93 25.55 -19.61
CA THR A 442 -0.75 25.17 -21.01
C THR A 442 0.59 24.49 -21.21
N GLU A 443 1.64 24.99 -20.56
CA GLU A 443 2.96 24.35 -20.63
C GLU A 443 2.95 22.99 -19.92
N ALA A 444 2.36 22.90 -18.74
CA ALA A 444 2.23 21.64 -18.00
C ALA A 444 1.41 20.60 -18.78
N ALA A 445 0.36 21.03 -19.49
CA ALA A 445 -0.48 20.15 -20.28
C ALA A 445 0.25 19.47 -21.45
N ARG A 446 1.14 20.19 -22.14
CA ARG A 446 1.98 19.64 -23.23
C ARG A 446 2.94 18.55 -22.76
N GLN A 447 3.27 18.57 -21.48
CA GLN A 447 4.17 17.59 -20.86
C GLN A 447 3.39 16.49 -20.12
N ALA A 448 2.06 16.63 -20.00
CA ALA A 448 1.25 15.74 -19.20
C ALA A 448 0.98 14.42 -19.94
N THR A 449 1.18 13.30 -19.24
CA THR A 449 0.82 11.98 -19.76
C THR A 449 -0.59 11.58 -19.32
N PRO A 450 -1.37 10.91 -20.19
CA PRO A 450 -2.70 10.44 -19.83
C PRO A 450 -2.64 9.38 -18.73
N LEU A 451 -3.55 9.46 -17.77
CA LEU A 451 -3.66 8.48 -16.70
C LEU A 451 -4.00 7.07 -17.25
N PRO A 452 -3.61 5.99 -16.54
CA PRO A 452 -3.88 4.63 -17.00
C PRO A 452 -5.37 4.38 -17.28
N GLY A 453 -5.70 4.00 -18.52
CA GLY A 453 -7.05 3.69 -18.96
C GLY A 453 -7.76 4.80 -19.75
N VAL A 454 -7.25 6.04 -19.72
CA VAL A 454 -7.86 7.19 -20.42
C VAL A 454 -7.97 6.96 -21.91
N LEU A 455 -6.86 6.60 -22.56
CA LEU A 455 -6.82 6.32 -24.01
C LEU A 455 -7.82 5.22 -24.40
N GLN A 456 -7.87 4.13 -23.64
CA GLN A 456 -8.79 3.03 -23.93
C GLN A 456 -10.25 3.44 -23.73
N LEU A 457 -10.54 4.26 -22.71
CA LEU A 457 -11.88 4.78 -22.47
C LEU A 457 -12.33 5.69 -23.61
N PHE A 458 -11.50 6.66 -24.00
CA PHE A 458 -11.80 7.60 -25.08
C PHE A 458 -12.05 6.87 -26.39
N ARG A 459 -11.19 5.93 -26.81
CA ARG A 459 -11.41 5.14 -28.04
C ARG A 459 -12.77 4.46 -28.09
N VAL A 460 -13.25 3.93 -26.96
CA VAL A 460 -14.54 3.23 -26.91
C VAL A 460 -15.71 4.23 -26.89
N LEU A 461 -15.56 5.36 -26.20
CA LEU A 461 -16.60 6.38 -26.10
C LEU A 461 -16.76 7.18 -27.39
N THR A 462 -15.66 7.55 -28.06
CA THR A 462 -15.67 8.24 -29.37
C THR A 462 -16.12 7.32 -30.51
N ALA A 463 -16.13 6.01 -30.33
CA ALA A 463 -16.79 5.08 -31.26
C ALA A 463 -18.30 4.92 -30.96
N GLY A 464 -18.78 5.47 -29.85
CA GLY A 464 -20.17 5.33 -29.39
C GLY A 464 -21.06 6.52 -29.75
N ARG A 465 -22.27 6.48 -29.17
CA ARG A 465 -23.37 7.45 -29.42
C ARG A 465 -23.37 8.67 -28.49
N TRP A 466 -22.39 8.79 -27.61
CA TRP A 466 -22.36 9.85 -26.59
C TRP A 466 -21.77 11.14 -27.14
N GLN A 467 -22.33 12.26 -26.69
CA GLN A 467 -21.72 13.57 -26.79
C GLN A 467 -20.69 13.72 -25.67
N LEU A 468 -19.46 14.11 -25.97
CA LEU A 468 -18.36 14.08 -25.00
C LEU A 468 -17.89 15.50 -24.72
N GLY A 469 -17.60 15.79 -23.46
CA GLY A 469 -17.00 17.07 -23.10
C GLY A 469 -16.09 17.02 -21.89
N VAL A 470 -15.08 17.89 -21.86
CA VAL A 470 -14.20 18.06 -20.70
C VAL A 470 -14.64 19.32 -19.96
N VAL A 471 -14.95 19.20 -18.66
CA VAL A 471 -15.32 20.32 -17.79
C VAL A 471 -14.27 20.50 -16.72
N THR A 472 -13.62 21.66 -16.66
CA THR A 472 -12.48 21.88 -15.77
C THR A 472 -12.39 23.30 -15.24
N ASP A 473 -11.71 23.45 -14.10
CA ASP A 473 -11.33 24.75 -13.55
C ASP A 473 -9.97 25.23 -14.11
N HIS A 474 -9.34 24.46 -15.01
CA HIS A 474 -8.15 24.86 -15.76
C HIS A 474 -8.51 25.57 -17.07
N SER A 475 -7.58 26.34 -17.62
CA SER A 475 -7.78 27.05 -18.88
C SER A 475 -8.14 26.12 -20.04
N THR A 476 -9.02 26.58 -20.94
CA THR A 476 -9.38 25.85 -22.18
C THR A 476 -8.14 25.47 -22.99
N ASN A 477 -7.20 26.41 -23.13
CA ASN A 477 -5.94 26.20 -23.85
C ASN A 477 -5.12 25.02 -23.31
N SER A 478 -5.11 24.80 -21.99
CA SER A 478 -4.40 23.66 -21.41
C SER A 478 -5.03 22.32 -21.77
N VAL A 479 -6.37 22.25 -21.79
CA VAL A 479 -7.06 21.00 -22.17
C VAL A 479 -6.91 20.74 -23.66
N GLU A 480 -7.02 21.77 -24.50
CA GLU A 480 -6.81 21.66 -25.95
C GLU A 480 -5.39 21.19 -26.26
N ALA A 481 -4.37 21.80 -25.66
CA ALA A 481 -2.99 21.36 -25.82
C ALA A 481 -2.80 19.88 -25.44
N PHE A 482 -3.38 19.44 -24.32
CA PHE A 482 -3.34 18.04 -23.92
C PHE A 482 -4.07 17.12 -24.92
N LEU A 483 -5.24 17.53 -25.42
CA LEU A 483 -6.03 16.72 -26.36
C LEU A 483 -5.39 16.65 -27.75
N ASP A 484 -4.68 17.68 -28.18
CA ASP A 484 -3.95 17.71 -29.45
C ASP A 484 -2.84 16.66 -29.47
N ASP A 485 -2.10 16.48 -28.36
CA ASP A 485 -1.08 15.43 -28.23
C ASP A 485 -1.69 14.02 -28.28
N LEU A 486 -2.97 13.86 -27.93
CA LEU A 486 -3.69 12.60 -28.00
C LEU A 486 -4.37 12.36 -29.36
N ALA A 487 -4.52 13.37 -30.22
CA ALA A 487 -5.22 13.29 -31.49
C ALA A 487 -4.74 12.16 -32.42
N PRO A 488 -3.44 11.77 -32.46
CA PRO A 488 -2.99 10.61 -33.25
C PRO A 488 -3.55 9.26 -32.75
N LEU A 489 -4.04 9.21 -31.51
CA LEU A 489 -4.41 7.99 -30.81
C LEU A 489 -5.92 7.88 -30.53
N VAL A 490 -6.64 9.00 -30.51
CA VAL A 490 -8.07 9.13 -30.25
C VAL A 490 -8.67 10.25 -31.10
N ASP A 491 -9.94 10.12 -31.49
CA ASP A 491 -10.68 11.17 -32.18
C ASP A 491 -11.04 12.31 -31.20
N SER A 492 -10.06 13.19 -30.95
CA SER A 492 -10.18 14.30 -29.98
C SER A 492 -11.18 15.37 -30.40
N GLN A 493 -11.48 15.48 -31.70
CA GLN A 493 -12.47 16.43 -32.24
C GLN A 493 -13.90 16.15 -31.73
N ARG A 494 -14.16 14.93 -31.25
CA ARG A 494 -15.42 14.57 -30.60
C ARG A 494 -15.55 15.03 -29.15
N LEU A 495 -14.51 15.62 -28.56
CA LEU A 495 -14.53 16.15 -27.19
C LEU A 495 -14.62 17.67 -27.19
N SER A 496 -15.76 18.21 -26.76
CA SER A 496 -15.90 19.67 -26.55
C SER A 496 -15.24 20.09 -25.24
N VAL A 497 -14.50 21.20 -25.24
CA VAL A 497 -13.80 21.70 -24.05
C VAL A 497 -14.56 22.83 -23.39
N PHE A 498 -14.79 22.70 -22.09
CA PHE A 498 -15.39 23.70 -21.21
C PHE A 498 -14.40 24.00 -20.08
N GLY A 499 -13.45 24.89 -20.37
CA GLY A 499 -12.42 25.32 -19.42
C GLY A 499 -12.92 26.34 -18.41
N ARG A 500 -11.97 26.94 -17.69
CA ARG A 500 -12.21 27.96 -16.68
C ARG A 500 -13.08 29.11 -17.24
N PRO A 501 -14.17 29.49 -16.55
CA PRO A 501 -15.00 30.62 -16.94
C PRO A 501 -14.26 31.95 -16.76
N GLN A 502 -14.62 32.97 -17.56
CA GLN A 502 -14.06 34.32 -17.45
C GLN A 502 -14.22 34.95 -16.05
N ASP A 503 -15.28 34.58 -15.33
CA ASP A 503 -15.43 34.86 -13.91
C ASP A 503 -15.05 33.60 -13.10
N PRO A 504 -13.86 33.57 -12.46
CA PRO A 504 -13.40 32.38 -11.74
C PRO A 504 -14.28 32.03 -10.52
N ARG A 505 -15.20 32.90 -10.08
CA ARG A 505 -16.19 32.55 -9.04
C ARG A 505 -17.20 31.50 -9.51
N LEU A 506 -17.28 31.27 -10.82
CA LEU A 506 -18.11 30.26 -11.45
C LEU A 506 -17.38 28.91 -11.64
N MET A 507 -16.15 28.78 -11.13
CA MET A 507 -15.42 27.51 -11.05
C MET A 507 -16.10 26.51 -10.10
N LYS A 508 -15.82 25.22 -10.26
CA LYS A 508 -16.32 24.16 -9.36
C LYS A 508 -15.94 24.50 -7.90
N PRO A 509 -16.85 24.35 -6.93
CA PRO A 509 -18.09 23.56 -6.96
C PRO A 509 -19.32 24.28 -7.53
N ASN A 510 -19.20 25.48 -8.11
CA ASN A 510 -20.31 26.13 -8.80
C ASN A 510 -20.81 25.26 -10.00
N PRO A 511 -22.13 25.11 -10.22
CA PRO A 511 -22.65 24.27 -11.29
C PRO A 511 -22.49 24.84 -12.71
N HIS A 512 -22.02 26.08 -12.86
CA HIS A 512 -22.01 26.82 -14.13
C HIS A 512 -21.36 26.04 -15.28
N GLY A 513 -20.11 25.57 -15.11
CA GLY A 513 -19.40 24.85 -16.17
C GLY A 513 -20.09 23.54 -16.59
N VAL A 514 -20.66 22.81 -15.63
CA VAL A 514 -21.40 21.57 -15.89
C VAL A 514 -22.72 21.85 -16.61
N ALA A 515 -23.44 22.89 -16.20
CA ALA A 515 -24.69 23.30 -16.82
C ALA A 515 -24.48 23.81 -18.26
N LEU A 516 -23.43 24.62 -18.47
CA LEU A 516 -23.02 25.09 -19.79
C LEU A 516 -22.70 23.91 -20.72
N ALA A 517 -21.86 22.98 -20.26
CA ALA A 517 -21.49 21.80 -21.02
C ALA A 517 -22.71 20.93 -21.39
N SER A 518 -23.62 20.69 -20.44
CA SER A 518 -24.84 19.94 -20.69
C SER A 518 -25.71 20.59 -21.78
N ALA A 519 -25.88 21.92 -21.71
CA ALA A 519 -26.68 22.67 -22.67
C ALA A 519 -26.04 22.68 -24.07
N SER A 520 -24.73 22.97 -24.15
CA SER A 520 -23.99 23.01 -25.42
C SER A 520 -23.96 21.64 -26.11
N LEU A 521 -23.95 20.54 -25.35
CA LEU A 521 -24.01 19.18 -25.90
C LEU A 521 -25.44 18.69 -26.17
N GLY A 522 -26.47 19.55 -26.04
CA GLY A 522 -27.86 19.20 -26.30
C GLY A 522 -28.44 18.15 -25.34
N SER A 523 -27.88 18.02 -24.13
CA SER A 523 -28.24 17.00 -23.15
C SER A 523 -29.05 17.58 -22.00
N SER A 524 -30.13 16.90 -21.62
CA SER A 524 -30.89 17.20 -20.40
C SER A 524 -30.11 16.76 -19.16
N ARG A 525 -30.36 17.41 -18.02
CA ARG A 525 -29.62 17.16 -16.76
C ARG A 525 -29.64 15.69 -16.34
N ASP A 526 -30.78 15.02 -16.48
CA ASP A 526 -30.99 13.61 -16.16
C ASP A 526 -30.28 12.63 -17.12
N ARG A 527 -29.88 13.10 -18.30
CA ARG A 527 -29.15 12.33 -19.32
C ARG A 527 -27.68 12.76 -19.46
N THR A 528 -27.23 13.67 -18.61
CA THR A 528 -25.83 14.08 -18.52
C THR A 528 -25.14 13.36 -17.38
N LEU A 529 -23.98 12.79 -17.67
CA LEU A 529 -23.15 12.09 -16.68
C LEU A 529 -21.80 12.79 -16.55
N LEU A 530 -21.44 13.25 -15.36
CA LEU A 530 -20.09 13.73 -15.03
C LEU A 530 -19.27 12.60 -14.40
N LEU A 531 -18.07 12.38 -14.94
CA LEU A 531 -17.01 11.58 -14.35
C LEU A 531 -15.99 12.52 -13.71
N GLY A 532 -15.62 12.27 -12.45
CA GLY A 532 -14.62 13.07 -11.75
C GLY A 532 -14.06 12.34 -10.54
N GLU A 533 -13.05 12.94 -9.90
CA GLU A 533 -12.40 12.35 -8.72
C GLU A 533 -12.30 13.31 -7.53
N SER A 534 -12.72 14.57 -7.71
CA SER A 534 -12.65 15.58 -6.65
C SER A 534 -14.01 15.84 -5.98
N VAL A 535 -13.96 16.35 -4.75
CA VAL A 535 -15.13 16.87 -4.03
C VAL A 535 -15.80 18.00 -4.82
N ALA A 536 -15.01 18.85 -5.48
CA ALA A 536 -15.53 19.96 -6.28
C ALA A 536 -16.38 19.45 -7.47
N ASP A 537 -15.97 18.36 -8.12
CA ASP A 537 -16.75 17.72 -9.19
C ASP A 537 -18.09 17.18 -8.68
N ALA A 538 -18.06 16.47 -7.54
CA ALA A 538 -19.26 15.90 -6.94
C ALA A 538 -20.29 16.99 -6.58
N LEU A 539 -19.83 18.07 -5.94
CA LEU A 539 -20.68 19.20 -5.54
C LEU A 539 -21.21 19.96 -6.76
N ALA A 540 -20.38 20.17 -7.80
CA ALA A 540 -20.82 20.84 -9.03
C ALA A 540 -21.88 20.01 -9.77
N ALA A 541 -21.70 18.70 -9.87
CA ALA A 541 -22.69 17.81 -10.48
C ALA A 541 -24.01 17.81 -9.70
N GLN A 542 -23.93 17.75 -8.36
CA GLN A 542 -25.10 17.80 -7.49
C GLN A 542 -25.86 19.13 -7.66
N ALA A 543 -25.16 20.27 -7.62
CA ALA A 543 -25.76 21.58 -7.81
C ALA A 543 -26.34 21.77 -9.22
N ALA A 544 -25.73 21.15 -10.24
CA ALA A 544 -26.24 21.17 -11.62
C ALA A 544 -27.42 20.20 -11.83
N GLY A 545 -27.67 19.29 -10.89
CA GLY A 545 -28.69 18.26 -11.00
C GLY A 545 -28.37 17.17 -12.02
N VAL A 546 -27.10 16.98 -12.37
CA VAL A 546 -26.65 15.93 -13.30
C VAL A 546 -26.21 14.67 -12.55
N ARG A 547 -26.09 13.55 -13.26
CA ARG A 547 -25.58 12.31 -12.66
C ARG A 547 -24.06 12.40 -12.49
N PHE A 548 -23.55 11.84 -11.40
CA PHE A 548 -22.11 11.82 -11.10
C PHE A 548 -21.62 10.40 -10.82
N ILE A 549 -20.45 10.06 -11.36
CA ILE A 549 -19.70 8.85 -11.00
C ILE A 549 -18.30 9.27 -10.57
N GLY A 550 -18.01 9.03 -9.29
CA GLY A 550 -16.70 9.27 -8.71
C GLY A 550 -15.71 8.17 -9.06
N VAL A 551 -14.58 8.51 -9.69
CA VAL A 551 -13.47 7.56 -9.88
C VAL A 551 -12.58 7.63 -8.65
N ALA A 552 -12.54 6.54 -7.88
CA ALA A 552 -11.81 6.47 -6.62
C ALA A 552 -10.99 5.18 -6.59
N GLY A 553 -9.68 5.31 -6.77
CA GLY A 553 -8.74 4.18 -6.72
C GLY A 553 -8.55 3.63 -5.32
N THR A 554 -8.89 4.41 -4.28
CA THR A 554 -8.79 4.02 -2.88
C THR A 554 -10.13 4.16 -2.14
N PRO A 555 -10.35 3.37 -1.07
CA PRO A 555 -11.54 3.53 -0.22
C PRO A 555 -11.65 4.91 0.42
N ASP A 556 -10.53 5.57 0.75
CA ASP A 556 -10.54 6.91 1.34
C ASP A 556 -11.03 7.96 0.35
N GLN A 557 -10.58 7.87 -0.92
CA GLN A 557 -11.11 8.68 -2.01
C GLN A 557 -12.61 8.43 -2.21
N ALA A 558 -13.03 7.16 -2.20
CA ALA A 558 -14.43 6.80 -2.38
C ALA A 558 -15.30 7.37 -1.24
N MET A 559 -14.82 7.29 0.01
CA MET A 559 -15.49 7.84 1.18
C MET A 559 -15.54 9.37 1.14
N MET A 560 -14.44 10.03 0.76
CA MET A 560 -14.39 11.48 0.57
C MET A 560 -15.46 11.95 -0.42
N LEU A 561 -15.56 11.28 -1.58
CA LEU A 561 -16.57 11.59 -2.60
C LEU A 561 -17.99 11.33 -2.09
N LYS A 562 -18.21 10.22 -1.38
CA LYS A 562 -19.52 9.90 -0.78
C LYS A 562 -19.96 10.93 0.26
N ARG A 563 -19.05 11.40 1.11
CA ARG A 563 -19.33 12.48 2.08
C ARG A 563 -19.70 13.80 1.39
N ALA A 564 -19.18 14.03 0.19
CA ALA A 564 -19.55 15.14 -0.67
C ALA A 564 -20.87 14.91 -1.45
N GLY A 565 -21.59 13.82 -1.19
CA GLY A 565 -22.89 13.53 -1.82
C GLY A 565 -22.84 12.60 -3.04
N ALA A 566 -21.66 12.09 -3.41
CA ALA A 566 -21.56 11.13 -4.52
C ALA A 566 -22.27 9.82 -4.15
N LYS A 567 -23.34 9.49 -4.89
CA LYS A 567 -24.07 8.22 -4.72
C LYS A 567 -23.34 7.02 -5.32
N THR A 568 -22.51 7.29 -6.32
CA THR A 568 -21.91 6.28 -7.18
C THR A 568 -20.42 6.50 -7.30
N THR A 569 -19.62 5.47 -7.04
CA THR A 569 -18.18 5.48 -7.30
C THR A 569 -17.74 4.21 -8.05
N VAL A 570 -16.57 4.26 -8.68
CA VAL A 570 -15.92 3.12 -9.36
C VAL A 570 -14.44 3.12 -9.06
N ARG A 571 -13.77 1.97 -9.16
CA ARG A 571 -12.35 1.87 -8.76
C ARG A 571 -11.41 2.47 -9.79
N SER A 572 -11.76 2.38 -11.07
CA SER A 572 -10.87 2.81 -12.15
C SER A 572 -11.63 3.05 -13.46
N LEU A 573 -11.01 3.83 -14.35
CA LEU A 573 -11.50 4.00 -15.73
C LEU A 573 -11.61 2.67 -16.48
N ARG A 574 -10.80 1.66 -16.14
CA ARG A 574 -10.84 0.33 -16.79
C ARG A 574 -12.17 -0.38 -16.58
N GLU A 575 -12.80 -0.22 -15.41
CA GLU A 575 -14.14 -0.77 -15.13
C GLU A 575 -15.20 -0.11 -16.02
N ILE A 576 -15.12 1.21 -16.15
CA ILE A 576 -15.97 1.98 -17.06
C ILE A 576 -15.75 1.50 -18.50
N THR A 577 -14.51 1.45 -18.98
CA THR A 577 -14.19 1.01 -20.35
C THR A 577 -14.77 -0.38 -20.65
N ALA A 578 -14.68 -1.32 -19.71
CA ALA A 578 -15.25 -2.65 -19.89
C ALA A 578 -16.78 -2.61 -20.09
N VAL A 579 -17.48 -1.80 -19.30
CA VAL A 579 -18.93 -1.60 -19.41
C VAL A 579 -19.32 -0.90 -20.70
N VAL A 580 -18.66 0.22 -21.03
CA VAL A 580 -18.96 0.99 -22.26
C VAL A 580 -18.74 0.12 -23.50
N ARG A 581 -17.66 -0.66 -23.54
CA ARG A 581 -17.39 -1.56 -24.66
C ARG A 581 -18.49 -2.60 -24.88
N SER A 582 -19.07 -3.10 -23.79
CA SER A 582 -20.21 -4.01 -23.88
C SER A 582 -21.49 -3.37 -24.43
N LEU A 583 -21.60 -2.03 -24.42
CA LEU A 583 -22.72 -1.28 -25.00
C LEU A 583 -22.49 -0.94 -26.47
N THR A 584 -21.23 -0.80 -26.89
CA THR A 584 -20.88 -0.49 -28.29
C THR A 584 -20.81 -1.75 -29.16
N THR A 585 -20.43 -2.91 -28.60
CA THR A 585 -20.36 -4.18 -29.36
C THR A 585 -21.72 -4.88 -29.50
N TYR A 586 -22.67 -4.63 -28.59
CA TYR A 586 -24.03 -5.19 -28.64
C TYR A 586 -25.05 -4.09 -28.32
N PRO A 587 -25.67 -3.46 -29.33
CA PRO A 587 -26.74 -2.51 -29.06
C PRO A 587 -27.91 -3.22 -28.35
N PRO A 588 -28.60 -2.56 -27.40
CA PRO A 588 -29.75 -3.16 -26.74
C PRO A 588 -30.80 -3.56 -27.79
N ARG A 589 -31.29 -4.81 -27.72
CA ARG A 589 -32.44 -5.25 -28.52
C ARG A 589 -33.60 -4.30 -28.23
N SER A 590 -34.13 -3.65 -29.26
CA SER A 590 -35.35 -2.86 -29.17
C SER A 590 -36.45 -3.72 -28.52
N SER A 591 -37.10 -3.16 -27.51
CA SER A 591 -38.30 -3.74 -26.91
C SER A 591 -39.29 -4.05 -28.02
N ARG A 592 -39.77 -5.29 -28.05
CA ARG A 592 -40.82 -5.77 -28.97
C ARG A 592 -41.94 -4.73 -29.01
N GLN A 593 -42.18 -4.14 -30.18
CA GLN A 593 -43.45 -3.50 -30.46
C GLN A 593 -44.55 -4.56 -30.31
N ASP A 594 -45.59 -4.20 -29.57
CA ASP A 594 -46.85 -4.92 -29.50
C ASP A 594 -47.27 -5.35 -30.90
N ARG A 595 -47.28 -6.67 -31.14
CA ARG A 595 -48.02 -7.24 -32.25
C ARG A 595 -49.49 -7.17 -31.85
N THR A 596 -50.16 -6.09 -32.27
CA THR A 596 -51.60 -6.11 -32.43
C THR A 596 -51.95 -7.25 -33.40
N ALA A 597 -52.77 -8.18 -32.92
CA ALA A 597 -53.29 -9.27 -33.74
C ALA A 597 -54.17 -8.70 -34.86
N PRO A 598 -54.14 -9.26 -36.08
CA PRO A 598 -55.08 -8.86 -37.11
C PRO A 598 -56.46 -9.41 -36.74
N SER A 599 -57.43 -8.52 -36.55
CA SER A 599 -58.84 -8.86 -36.56
C SER A 599 -59.26 -9.18 -38.00
N GLY A 600 -59.56 -10.43 -38.27
CA GLY A 600 -60.36 -10.85 -39.42
C GLY A 600 -61.05 -12.18 -39.09
N PRO A 601 -62.35 -12.35 -39.43
CA PRO A 601 -62.90 -13.69 -39.60
C PRO A 601 -62.26 -14.41 -40.80
#